data_AF-A0A1P8UFG0-F1
#
_entry.id   AF-A0A1P8UFG0-F1
#
_cell.length_a   1.000
_cell.length_b   1.000
_cell.length_c   1.000
_cell.angle_alpha   90.00
_cell.angle_beta   90.00
_cell.angle_gamma   90.00
#
_symmetry.space_group_name_H-M   'P 1'
#
loop_
_entity.id
_entity.type
_entity.pdbx_description
1 polymer ?
#
loop_
_entity_poly.entity_id
_entity_poly.type
_entity_poly.pdbx_seq_one_letter_code
_entity_poly.pdbx_strand_id
1 'polypeptide(L)'
;MNCSSRRQRGFTLIEILIAIGLMAVMVAVSYPIFNSMLVFGQQQKTHARLLQVQQALTRAYEDNAMTVDTDTGAAFCGAGAHCVTSTASSNTQPSAVSASSALGAGTAAALAAIAQAQGINTRTLEVDGFGKYYHYYVSDKLTSQSCTNCPQLYYHVIAVVSTGGKNALSPNTHFNASTGQLTLGTGDQGIVVSGLPIEQKYVDETMKQLRRVADAYGQFFTFQYLNSSSRNPSIDYFSQPDQNDMTNSQNFDASNPICNSGNQNCGYSYNGVPYPGEYGTPLTNSGVLFWDCQPATVLGGFMESLGLTPTDVMTPWGYPIGVCNGPNAPGAGLQSIRNPSSNSTALQSPPYTADIVAWAPGGTPLAVSVVGKY
;
A
#
# COMPACT_ATOMS: atom_id res chain seq x y z
N MET A 1 -55.27 9.05 -67.30
CA MET A 1 -54.57 9.40 -66.04
C MET A 1 -53.70 10.62 -66.33
N ASN A 2 -54.14 11.81 -65.91
CA ASN A 2 -53.41 13.05 -66.17
C ASN A 2 -52.38 13.27 -65.06
N CYS A 3 -51.12 12.91 -65.32
CA CYS A 3 -50.00 13.33 -64.48
C CYS A 3 -49.73 14.81 -64.74
N SER A 4 -50.24 15.66 -63.86
CA SER A 4 -49.85 17.05 -63.72
C SER A 4 -48.36 17.12 -63.35
N SER A 5 -47.49 17.41 -64.32
CA SER A 5 -46.09 17.73 -64.01
C SER A 5 -46.05 19.13 -63.41
N ARG A 6 -46.02 19.22 -62.07
CA ARG A 6 -45.65 20.47 -61.39
C ARG A 6 -44.24 20.83 -61.87
N ARG A 7 -44.13 21.91 -62.67
CA ARG A 7 -42.84 22.51 -63.03
C ARG A 7 -42.08 22.81 -61.75
N GLN A 8 -40.96 22.12 -61.53
CA GLN A 8 -40.02 22.47 -60.47
C GLN A 8 -39.52 23.89 -60.76
N ARG A 9 -39.83 24.83 -59.86
CA ARG A 9 -39.25 26.16 -59.91
C ARG A 9 -37.78 26.03 -59.50
N GLY A 10 -36.87 26.31 -60.43
CA GLY A 10 -35.44 26.34 -60.13
C GLY A 10 -35.10 27.47 -59.17
N PHE A 11 -34.07 27.26 -58.34
CA PHE A 11 -33.56 28.29 -57.42
C PHE A 11 -32.90 29.43 -58.19
N THR A 12 -33.18 30.66 -57.78
CA THR A 12 -32.50 31.83 -58.33
C THR A 12 -31.12 32.00 -57.69
N LEU A 13 -30.15 32.53 -58.43
CA LEU A 13 -28.79 32.78 -57.92
C LEU A 13 -28.82 33.73 -56.69
N ILE A 14 -29.76 34.69 -56.69
CA ILE A 14 -29.95 35.62 -55.56
C ILE A 14 -30.51 34.92 -54.31
N GLU A 15 -31.39 33.92 -54.45
CA GLU A 15 -31.89 33.11 -53.32
C GLU A 15 -30.77 32.33 -52.64
N ILE A 16 -29.86 31.76 -53.43
CA ILE A 16 -28.70 31.03 -52.91
C ILE A 16 -27.74 32.00 -52.19
N LEU A 17 -27.51 33.19 -52.74
CA LEU A 17 -26.68 34.21 -52.08
C LEU A 17 -27.27 34.68 -50.74
N ILE A 18 -28.59 34.92 -50.67
CA ILE A 18 -29.28 35.28 -49.43
C ILE A 18 -29.20 34.14 -48.41
N ALA A 19 -29.43 32.89 -48.85
CA ALA A 19 -29.37 31.72 -47.97
C ALA A 19 -27.96 31.51 -47.37
N ILE A 20 -26.91 31.62 -48.20
CA ILE A 20 -25.51 31.54 -47.75
C ILE A 20 -25.18 32.70 -46.80
N GLY A 21 -25.65 33.91 -47.10
CA GLY A 21 -25.46 35.08 -46.23
C GLY A 21 -26.08 34.88 -44.85
N LEU A 22 -27.32 34.37 -44.78
CA LEU A 22 -27.99 34.04 -43.52
C LEU A 22 -27.27 32.92 -42.75
N MET A 23 -26.81 31.87 -43.44
CA MET A 23 -26.01 30.82 -42.80
C MET A 23 -24.69 31.35 -42.23
N ALA A 24 -23.99 32.24 -42.95
CA ALA A 24 -22.75 32.83 -42.48
C ALA A 24 -22.95 33.65 -41.20
N VAL A 25 -24.02 34.46 -41.13
CA VAL A 25 -24.38 35.22 -39.93
C VAL A 25 -24.72 34.28 -38.76
N MET A 26 -25.50 33.22 -39.02
CA MET A 26 -25.89 32.26 -37.98
C MET A 26 -24.67 31.52 -37.40
N VAL A 27 -23.74 31.09 -38.26
CA VAL A 27 -22.49 30.43 -37.85
C VAL A 27 -21.61 31.40 -37.05
N ALA A 28 -21.46 32.66 -37.50
CA ALA A 28 -20.66 33.65 -36.81
C ALA A 28 -21.13 33.90 -35.36
N VAL A 29 -22.45 33.94 -35.14
CA VAL A 29 -23.03 34.13 -33.79
C VAL A 29 -22.95 32.85 -32.95
N SER A 30 -23.09 31.68 -33.57
CA SER A 30 -23.18 30.39 -32.86
C SER A 30 -21.81 29.79 -32.52
N TYR A 31 -20.76 30.11 -33.29
CA TYR A 31 -19.39 29.61 -33.09
C TYR A 31 -18.84 29.77 -31.66
N PRO A 32 -18.89 30.96 -31.00
CA PRO A 32 -18.37 31.11 -29.64
C PRO A 32 -19.10 30.22 -28.61
N ILE A 33 -20.40 29.98 -28.82
CA ILE A 33 -21.21 29.11 -27.95
C ILE A 33 -20.74 27.67 -28.08
N PHE A 34 -20.56 27.17 -29.30
CA PHE A 34 -20.06 25.82 -29.54
C PHE A 34 -18.67 25.61 -28.96
N ASN A 35 -17.76 26.58 -29.12
CA ASN A 35 -16.41 26.48 -28.55
C ASN A 35 -16.46 26.36 -27.00
N SER A 36 -17.33 27.14 -26.37
CA SER A 36 -17.50 27.13 -24.91
C SER A 36 -18.09 25.78 -24.42
N MET A 37 -19.07 25.23 -25.14
CA MET A 37 -19.64 23.91 -24.85
C MET A 37 -18.61 22.79 -25.02
N LEU A 38 -17.77 22.85 -26.05
CA LEU A 38 -16.69 21.88 -26.25
C LEU A 38 -15.67 21.92 -25.11
N VAL A 39 -15.19 23.11 -24.75
CA VAL A 39 -14.24 23.28 -23.63
C VAL A 39 -14.82 22.75 -22.33
N PHE A 40 -16.07 23.10 -22.02
CA PHE A 40 -16.76 22.56 -20.84
C PHE A 40 -16.86 21.04 -20.87
N GLY A 41 -17.25 20.46 -22.02
CA GLY A 41 -17.32 19.01 -22.18
C GLY A 41 -15.97 18.32 -21.97
N GLN A 42 -14.87 18.92 -22.42
CA GLN A 42 -13.53 18.40 -22.18
C GLN A 42 -13.10 18.55 -20.71
N GLN A 43 -13.46 19.65 -20.04
CA GLN A 43 -13.21 19.82 -18.60
C GLN A 43 -13.94 18.77 -17.76
N GLN A 44 -15.20 18.46 -18.09
CA GLN A 44 -15.95 17.40 -17.42
C GLN A 44 -15.31 16.03 -17.65
N LYS A 45 -14.84 15.74 -18.87
CA LYS A 45 -14.08 14.52 -19.17
C LYS A 45 -12.76 14.46 -18.40
N THR A 46 -12.03 15.57 -18.28
CA THR A 46 -10.80 15.64 -17.48
C THR A 46 -11.09 15.32 -16.02
N HIS A 47 -12.13 15.92 -15.44
CA HIS A 47 -12.52 15.65 -14.06
C HIS A 47 -12.89 14.17 -13.84
N ALA A 48 -13.73 13.60 -14.72
CA ALA A 48 -14.10 12.18 -14.64
C ALA A 48 -12.88 11.24 -14.77
N ARG A 49 -11.93 11.56 -15.65
CA ARG A 49 -10.68 10.79 -15.77
C ARG A 49 -9.78 10.95 -14.56
N LEU A 50 -9.65 12.15 -13.99
CA LEU A 50 -8.89 12.37 -12.76
C LEU A 50 -9.42 11.53 -11.59
N LEU A 51 -10.74 11.34 -11.48
CA LEU A 51 -11.33 10.42 -10.49
C LEU A 51 -10.96 8.95 -10.76
N GLN A 52 -10.93 8.53 -12.03
CA GLN A 52 -10.47 7.19 -12.40
C GLN A 52 -8.98 7.00 -12.10
N VAL A 53 -8.16 8.01 -12.37
CA VAL A 53 -6.73 8.04 -12.02
C VAL A 53 -6.55 7.96 -10.51
N GLN A 54 -7.31 8.75 -9.75
CA GLN A 54 -7.25 8.72 -8.28
C GLN A 54 -7.57 7.31 -7.75
N GLN A 55 -8.69 6.72 -8.18
CA GLN A 55 -9.06 5.36 -7.79
C GLN A 55 -7.97 4.35 -8.16
N ALA A 56 -7.35 4.54 -9.32
CA ALA A 56 -6.31 3.64 -9.77
C ALA A 56 -5.01 3.76 -8.98
N LEU A 57 -4.57 4.97 -8.70
CA LEU A 57 -3.40 5.18 -7.86
C LEU A 57 -3.65 4.70 -6.44
N THR A 58 -4.84 4.94 -5.87
CA THR A 58 -5.19 4.45 -4.52
C THR A 58 -5.10 2.93 -4.43
N ARG A 59 -5.70 2.19 -5.37
CA ARG A 59 -5.61 0.72 -5.37
C ARG A 59 -4.18 0.22 -5.57
N ALA A 60 -3.45 0.82 -6.51
CA ALA A 60 -2.05 0.46 -6.73
C ALA A 60 -1.19 0.72 -5.48
N TYR A 61 -1.53 1.77 -4.72
CA TYR A 61 -0.90 2.06 -3.44
C TYR A 61 -1.24 0.98 -2.41
N GLU A 62 -2.52 0.68 -2.21
CA GLU A 62 -2.99 -0.39 -1.32
C GLU A 62 -2.24 -1.72 -1.61
N ASP A 63 -2.14 -2.11 -2.88
CA ASP A 63 -1.48 -3.35 -3.29
C ASP A 63 0.05 -3.37 -3.04
N ASN A 64 0.70 -2.20 -2.92
CA ASN A 64 2.17 -2.09 -2.87
C ASN A 64 2.68 -1.27 -1.67
N ALA A 65 1.83 -1.00 -0.67
CA ALA A 65 2.10 -0.03 0.38
C ALA A 65 3.41 -0.29 1.14
N MET A 66 3.71 -1.57 1.45
CA MET A 66 4.98 -1.97 2.09
C MET A 66 6.20 -1.50 1.32
N THR A 67 6.18 -1.65 0.00
CA THR A 67 7.32 -1.30 -0.85
C THR A 67 7.42 0.21 -1.02
N VAL A 68 6.28 0.86 -1.27
CA VAL A 68 6.19 2.32 -1.48
C VAL A 68 6.69 3.07 -0.24
N ASP A 69 6.20 2.71 0.94
CA ASP A 69 6.46 3.50 2.16
C ASP A 69 7.75 3.14 2.88
N THR A 70 8.42 2.09 2.41
CA THR A 70 9.79 1.78 2.83
C THR A 70 10.81 2.61 2.04
N ASP A 71 10.52 2.96 0.79
CA ASP A 71 11.41 3.77 -0.05
C ASP A 71 11.73 5.11 0.64
N THR A 72 12.94 5.60 0.46
CA THR A 72 13.36 6.92 0.96
C THR A 72 13.28 8.00 -0.12
N GLY A 73 13.18 7.61 -1.40
CA GLY A 73 13.10 8.51 -2.53
C GLY A 73 11.68 9.00 -2.84
N ALA A 74 11.58 10.05 -3.66
CA ALA A 74 10.32 10.56 -4.19
C ALA A 74 9.80 9.68 -5.34
N ALA A 75 9.51 8.42 -5.03
CA ALA A 75 9.14 7.38 -5.97
C ALA A 75 7.90 6.62 -5.50
N PHE A 76 7.02 6.30 -6.43
CA PHE A 76 5.86 5.44 -6.23
C PHE A 76 5.99 4.23 -7.15
N CYS A 77 6.46 3.12 -6.58
CA CYS A 77 6.70 1.88 -7.33
C CYS A 77 5.45 1.00 -7.35
N GLY A 78 4.93 0.75 -8.54
CA GLY A 78 3.92 -0.28 -8.76
C GLY A 78 4.55 -1.67 -8.88
N ALA A 79 3.71 -2.69 -9.08
CA ALA A 79 4.15 -4.06 -9.30
C ALA A 79 5.19 -4.15 -10.45
N GLY A 80 6.27 -4.92 -10.24
CA GLY A 80 7.32 -5.15 -11.24
C GLY A 80 8.54 -4.20 -11.17
N ALA A 81 8.78 -3.54 -10.04
CA ALA A 81 9.92 -2.62 -9.81
C ALA A 81 9.94 -1.37 -10.73
N HIS A 82 8.78 -0.99 -11.26
CA HIS A 82 8.62 0.21 -12.07
C HIS A 82 8.00 1.33 -11.23
N CYS A 83 8.63 2.50 -11.24
CA CYS A 83 8.24 3.59 -10.36
C CYS A 83 7.86 4.84 -11.13
N VAL A 84 6.79 5.50 -10.65
CA VAL A 84 6.50 6.89 -10.95
C VAL A 84 7.44 7.71 -10.06
N THR A 85 8.42 8.38 -10.65
CA THR A 85 9.36 9.23 -9.90
C THR A 85 9.07 10.69 -10.18
N SER A 86 9.24 11.57 -9.20
CA SER A 86 9.29 12.99 -9.51
C SER A 86 10.56 13.30 -10.29
N THR A 87 10.45 13.78 -11.53
CA THR A 87 11.54 14.57 -12.10
C THR A 87 11.29 16.00 -11.63
N ALA A 88 12.22 16.51 -10.84
CA ALA A 88 12.18 17.85 -10.27
C ALA A 88 11.77 18.89 -11.33
N SER A 89 10.96 19.84 -10.87
CA SER A 89 10.51 21.03 -11.57
C SER A 89 11.42 21.47 -12.72
N SER A 90 10.97 21.24 -13.95
CA SER A 90 11.24 22.22 -14.98
C SER A 90 9.89 22.64 -15.52
N ASN A 91 9.56 23.92 -15.30
CA ASN A 91 8.45 24.60 -15.99
C ASN A 91 8.65 24.59 -17.53
N THR A 92 9.75 24.00 -18.02
CA THR A 92 10.01 23.62 -19.40
C THR A 92 9.46 22.21 -19.70
N GLN A 93 8.15 22.15 -19.85
CA GLN A 93 7.44 21.45 -20.92
C GLN A 93 8.13 20.28 -21.67
N PRO A 94 7.38 19.17 -21.84
CA PRO A 94 7.00 18.79 -23.19
C PRO A 94 5.49 18.48 -23.35
N SER A 95 4.70 19.44 -23.88
CA SER A 95 3.26 19.27 -24.25
C SER A 95 3.02 18.49 -25.55
N ALA A 96 3.85 17.48 -25.82
CA ALA A 96 3.60 16.51 -26.89
C ALA A 96 4.01 15.08 -26.52
N VAL A 97 4.61 14.86 -25.36
CA VAL A 97 5.22 13.58 -24.98
C VAL A 97 4.44 13.00 -23.80
N SER A 98 4.23 11.68 -23.81
CA SER A 98 3.46 11.04 -22.74
C SER A 98 4.08 11.28 -21.37
N ALA A 99 3.28 11.43 -20.32
CA ALA A 99 3.79 11.64 -18.95
C ALA A 99 4.83 10.57 -18.60
N SER A 100 4.51 9.34 -18.97
CA SER A 100 5.36 8.16 -19.00
C SER A 100 6.69 8.33 -19.72
N SER A 101 6.73 9.00 -20.88
CA SER A 101 7.94 9.20 -21.67
C SER A 101 8.75 10.43 -21.20
N ALA A 102 8.08 11.46 -20.70
CA ALA A 102 8.71 12.67 -20.17
C ALA A 102 9.42 12.42 -18.83
N LEU A 103 8.91 11.46 -18.05
CA LEU A 103 9.46 11.03 -16.76
C LEU A 103 10.35 9.77 -16.89
N GLY A 104 10.63 9.33 -18.12
CA GLY A 104 11.49 8.18 -18.43
C GLY A 104 10.78 6.82 -18.40
N ALA A 105 11.41 5.81 -19.01
CA ALA A 105 10.83 4.48 -19.25
C ALA A 105 10.24 3.79 -17.99
N GLY A 106 10.78 4.07 -16.79
CA GLY A 106 10.25 3.55 -15.53
C GLY A 106 8.82 4.01 -15.24
N THR A 107 8.50 5.28 -15.47
CA THR A 107 7.14 5.80 -15.26
C THR A 107 6.16 5.24 -16.28
N ALA A 108 6.61 5.02 -17.51
CA ALA A 108 5.82 4.36 -18.56
C ALA A 108 5.39 2.96 -18.17
N ALA A 109 6.35 2.15 -17.73
CA ALA A 109 6.08 0.80 -17.32
C ALA A 109 5.21 0.76 -16.04
N ALA A 110 5.40 1.70 -15.11
CA ALA A 110 4.58 1.80 -13.90
C ALA A 110 3.10 2.07 -14.22
N LEU A 111 2.81 3.10 -15.04
CA LEU A 111 1.43 3.41 -15.43
C LEU A 111 0.80 2.28 -16.26
N ALA A 112 1.57 1.60 -17.10
CA ALA A 112 1.10 0.43 -17.83
C ALA A 112 0.73 -0.72 -16.88
N ALA A 113 1.58 -1.02 -15.90
CA ALA A 113 1.33 -2.05 -14.90
C ALA A 113 0.08 -1.75 -14.06
N ILE A 114 -0.08 -0.50 -13.59
CA ILE A 114 -1.26 -0.06 -12.84
C ILE A 114 -2.53 -0.21 -13.69
N ALA A 115 -2.46 0.20 -14.96
CA ALA A 115 -3.60 0.09 -15.86
C ALA A 115 -4.00 -1.36 -16.11
N GLN A 116 -3.02 -2.25 -16.32
CA GLN A 116 -3.23 -3.68 -16.52
C GLN A 116 -3.84 -4.35 -15.28
N ALA A 117 -3.29 -4.08 -14.09
CA ALA A 117 -3.78 -4.64 -12.83
C ALA A 117 -5.25 -4.29 -12.56
N GLN A 118 -5.73 -3.17 -13.13
CA GLN A 118 -7.08 -2.67 -12.89
C GLN A 118 -8.04 -2.80 -14.07
N GLY A 119 -7.59 -3.40 -15.18
CA GLY A 119 -8.40 -3.55 -16.37
C GLY A 119 -8.82 -2.22 -17.00
N ILE A 120 -8.02 -1.16 -16.84
CA ILE A 120 -8.27 0.16 -17.47
C ILE A 120 -7.30 0.39 -18.62
N ASN A 121 -7.68 1.29 -19.53
CA ASN A 121 -6.78 1.69 -20.62
C ASN A 121 -5.66 2.56 -20.06
N THR A 122 -4.39 2.27 -20.38
CA THR A 122 -3.23 3.07 -19.96
C THR A 122 -3.38 4.54 -20.34
N ARG A 123 -4.03 4.83 -21.46
CA ARG A 123 -4.33 6.21 -21.91
C ARG A 123 -5.19 6.99 -20.91
N THR A 124 -6.03 6.33 -20.11
CA THR A 124 -6.79 6.97 -19.03
C THR A 124 -5.86 7.54 -17.95
N LEU A 125 -4.74 6.88 -17.69
CA LEU A 125 -3.72 7.34 -16.75
C LEU A 125 -2.77 8.36 -17.39
N GLU A 126 -2.69 8.43 -18.70
CA GLU A 126 -1.72 9.32 -19.36
C GLU A 126 -2.32 10.67 -19.74
N VAL A 127 -3.58 10.73 -20.21
CA VAL A 127 -4.15 11.95 -20.82
C VAL A 127 -5.51 12.40 -20.26
N ASP A 128 -5.67 13.72 -20.24
CA ASP A 128 -6.88 14.42 -19.87
C ASP A 128 -7.95 14.47 -20.98
N GLY A 129 -9.09 15.11 -20.71
CA GLY A 129 -10.19 15.27 -21.67
C GLY A 129 -9.79 16.04 -22.93
N PHE A 130 -8.78 16.91 -22.87
CA PHE A 130 -8.24 17.64 -24.02
C PHE A 130 -7.20 16.82 -24.81
N GLY A 131 -6.86 15.61 -24.35
CA GLY A 131 -5.81 14.79 -24.94
C GLY A 131 -4.41 15.26 -24.58
N LYS A 132 -4.27 16.10 -23.55
CA LYS A 132 -2.99 16.55 -23.01
C LYS A 132 -2.56 15.61 -21.89
N TYR A 133 -1.25 15.39 -21.77
CA TYR A 133 -0.71 14.48 -20.77
C TYR A 133 -0.76 15.09 -19.36
N TYR A 134 -0.99 14.23 -18.37
CA TYR A 134 -0.95 14.62 -16.97
C TYR A 134 0.49 14.86 -16.49
N HIS A 135 0.63 15.67 -15.46
CA HIS A 135 1.86 15.86 -14.70
C HIS A 135 1.75 15.09 -13.38
N TYR A 136 2.68 14.18 -13.13
CA TYR A 136 2.74 13.38 -11.92
C TYR A 136 3.82 13.92 -10.98
N TYR A 137 3.48 13.99 -9.70
CA TYR A 137 4.41 14.34 -8.62
C TYR A 137 4.27 13.32 -7.51
N VAL A 138 5.39 13.00 -6.87
CA VAL A 138 5.45 12.14 -5.68
C VAL A 138 6.23 12.89 -4.62
N SER A 139 5.74 12.89 -3.39
CA SER A 139 6.43 13.49 -2.24
C SER A 139 7.69 12.70 -1.89
N ASP A 140 8.58 13.33 -1.12
CA ASP A 140 9.55 12.59 -0.32
C ASP A 140 8.80 11.67 0.68
N LYS A 141 9.52 10.76 1.34
CA LYS A 141 8.92 9.97 2.42
C LYS A 141 8.49 10.89 3.56
N LEU A 142 7.18 10.96 3.78
CA LEU A 142 6.57 11.74 4.85
C LEU A 142 6.37 10.85 6.07
N THR A 143 6.28 11.47 7.24
CA THR A 143 6.03 10.78 8.50
C THR A 143 4.81 11.34 9.21
N SER A 144 4.10 10.47 9.92
CA SER A 144 3.03 10.86 10.82
C SER A 144 3.10 10.04 12.09
N GLN A 145 2.96 10.70 13.24
CA GLN A 145 2.83 10.05 14.52
C GLN A 145 1.61 10.62 15.24
N SER A 146 0.54 9.84 15.33
CA SER A 146 -0.74 10.32 15.86
C SER A 146 -0.77 10.44 17.40
N CYS A 147 0.20 9.87 18.11
CA CYS A 147 0.35 9.99 19.56
C CYS A 147 1.78 9.69 20.03
N THR A 148 2.17 10.13 21.24
CA THR A 148 3.54 10.02 21.78
C THR A 148 4.10 8.59 21.79
N ASN A 149 3.26 7.57 21.95
CA ASN A 149 3.65 6.15 22.00
C ASN A 149 3.11 5.33 20.82
N CYS A 150 2.61 6.01 19.78
CA CYS A 150 2.12 5.35 18.58
C CYS A 150 3.30 5.02 17.65
N PRO A 151 3.20 3.94 16.85
CA PRO A 151 4.16 3.68 15.78
C PRO A 151 4.25 4.87 14.84
N GLN A 152 5.47 5.20 14.40
CA GLN A 152 5.65 6.19 13.35
C GLN A 152 5.23 5.59 12.02
N LEU A 153 4.29 6.25 11.35
CA LEU A 153 3.81 5.86 10.04
C LEU A 153 4.61 6.61 8.98
N TYR A 154 5.00 5.88 7.94
CA TYR A 154 5.67 6.41 6.77
C TYR A 154 4.70 6.38 5.60
N TYR A 155 4.66 7.43 4.79
CA TYR A 155 3.77 7.49 3.64
C TYR A 155 4.28 8.46 2.57
N HIS A 156 3.79 8.28 1.35
CA HIS A 156 3.95 9.21 0.24
C HIS A 156 2.62 9.85 -0.16
N VAL A 157 2.74 10.97 -0.85
CA VAL A 157 1.63 11.70 -1.46
C VAL A 157 1.89 11.82 -2.95
N ILE A 158 0.93 11.39 -3.75
CA ILE A 158 0.97 11.45 -5.21
C ILE A 158 0.01 12.54 -5.67
N ALA A 159 0.49 13.48 -6.46
CA ALA A 159 -0.34 14.49 -7.10
C ALA A 159 -0.36 14.29 -8.62
N VAL A 160 -1.54 14.44 -9.21
CA VAL A 160 -1.72 14.39 -10.67
C VAL A 160 -2.41 15.65 -11.14
N VAL A 161 -1.83 16.32 -12.14
CA VAL A 161 -2.28 17.64 -12.59
C VAL A 161 -2.48 17.67 -14.11
N SER A 162 -3.61 18.20 -14.55
CA SER A 162 -3.91 18.56 -15.94
C SER A 162 -3.77 20.08 -16.12
N THR A 163 -3.25 20.47 -17.29
CA THR A 163 -3.15 21.88 -17.72
C THR A 163 -4.49 22.49 -18.11
N GLY A 164 -5.60 21.76 -18.02
CA GLY A 164 -6.94 22.23 -18.41
C GLY A 164 -7.03 22.63 -19.88
N GLY A 165 -6.31 21.94 -20.76
CA GLY A 165 -6.25 22.22 -22.19
C GLY A 165 -5.23 23.29 -22.60
N LYS A 166 -4.55 23.93 -21.64
CA LYS A 166 -3.42 24.83 -21.92
C LYS A 166 -2.19 24.05 -22.38
N ASN A 167 -1.27 24.74 -23.04
CA ASN A 167 -0.01 24.13 -23.45
C ASN A 167 0.94 23.91 -22.28
N ALA A 168 0.82 24.64 -21.17
CA ALA A 168 1.66 24.48 -19.98
C ALA A 168 0.84 24.67 -18.69
N LEU A 169 1.38 24.18 -17.57
CA LEU A 169 0.83 24.45 -16.25
C LEU A 169 0.86 25.96 -15.96
N SER A 170 -0.08 26.41 -15.13
CA SER A 170 -0.05 27.77 -14.59
C SER A 170 1.24 27.99 -13.79
N PRO A 171 1.88 29.17 -13.86
CA PRO A 171 3.06 29.48 -13.03
C PRO A 171 2.83 29.35 -11.52
N ASN A 172 1.56 29.42 -11.08
CA ASN A 172 1.19 29.28 -9.67
C ASN A 172 0.90 27.83 -9.26
N THR A 173 0.93 26.89 -10.21
CA THR A 173 0.76 25.47 -9.93
C THR A 173 2.06 24.88 -9.44
N HIS A 174 2.08 24.37 -8.22
CA HIS A 174 3.28 23.81 -7.61
C HIS A 174 2.92 22.67 -6.65
N PHE A 175 3.83 21.72 -6.54
CA PHE A 175 3.77 20.63 -5.58
C PHE A 175 4.98 20.71 -4.65
N ASN A 176 4.75 20.73 -3.34
CA ASN A 176 5.80 20.70 -2.34
C ASN A 176 6.08 19.24 -1.95
N ALA A 177 7.19 18.69 -2.43
CA ALA A 177 7.56 17.30 -2.18
C ALA A 177 7.80 16.99 -0.70
N SER A 178 8.21 17.96 0.11
CA SER A 178 8.49 17.74 1.54
C SER A 178 7.24 17.80 2.42
N THR A 179 6.10 18.26 1.90
CA THR A 179 4.82 18.29 2.63
C THR A 179 3.69 17.53 1.93
N GLY A 180 3.87 17.14 0.67
CA GLY A 180 2.82 16.57 -0.17
C GLY A 180 1.74 17.57 -0.60
N GLN A 181 1.93 18.87 -0.37
CA GLN A 181 0.92 19.89 -0.68
C GLN A 181 0.91 20.23 -2.17
N LEU A 182 -0.26 20.09 -2.80
CA LEU A 182 -0.53 20.56 -4.16
C LEU A 182 -1.27 21.91 -4.11
N THR A 183 -0.72 22.91 -4.81
CA THR A 183 -1.41 24.18 -5.09
C THR A 183 -1.70 24.26 -6.57
N LEU A 184 -2.96 24.52 -6.93
CA LEU A 184 -3.39 24.67 -8.32
C LEU A 184 -3.54 26.14 -8.69
N GLY A 185 -2.92 26.55 -9.80
CA GLY A 185 -3.16 27.83 -10.42
C GLY A 185 -4.40 27.85 -11.32
N THR A 186 -4.79 29.04 -11.78
CA THR A 186 -6.03 29.24 -12.55
C THR A 186 -6.09 28.33 -13.80
N GLY A 187 -7.21 27.59 -13.91
CA GLY A 187 -7.52 26.74 -15.05
C GLY A 187 -6.85 25.36 -15.05
N ASP A 188 -5.99 25.06 -14.08
CA ASP A 188 -5.47 23.70 -13.90
C ASP A 188 -6.43 22.88 -13.03
N GLN A 189 -6.42 21.56 -13.23
CA GLN A 189 -7.19 20.61 -12.43
C GLN A 189 -6.26 19.54 -11.91
N GLY A 190 -6.47 19.06 -10.68
CA GLY A 190 -5.63 18.00 -10.15
C GLY A 190 -6.28 17.24 -9.00
N ILE A 191 -5.70 16.09 -8.70
CA ILE A 191 -6.06 15.22 -7.58
C ILE A 191 -4.83 14.89 -6.76
N VAL A 192 -5.06 14.49 -5.52
CA VAL A 192 -4.04 14.03 -4.59
C VAL A 192 -4.46 12.68 -4.03
N VAL A 193 -3.51 11.74 -3.98
CA VAL A 193 -3.63 10.45 -3.31
C VAL A 193 -2.61 10.44 -2.18
N SER A 194 -3.08 10.36 -0.94
CA SER A 194 -2.22 10.25 0.24
C SER A 194 -2.22 8.81 0.75
N GLY A 195 -1.04 8.28 1.04
CA GLY A 195 -0.89 6.98 1.70
C GLY A 195 -1.28 6.98 3.17
N LEU A 196 -1.31 8.15 3.83
CA LEU A 196 -1.54 8.22 5.28
C LEU A 196 -2.83 7.51 5.74
N PRO A 197 -4.00 7.70 5.10
CA PRO A 197 -5.21 6.97 5.50
C PRO A 197 -5.13 5.46 5.25
N ILE A 198 -4.36 5.03 4.24
CA ILE A 198 -4.14 3.61 3.91
C ILE A 198 -3.31 2.97 5.03
N GLU A 199 -2.20 3.60 5.40
CA GLU A 199 -1.32 3.13 6.46
C GLU A 199 -1.99 3.11 7.83
N GLN A 200 -2.77 4.15 8.16
CA GLN A 200 -3.58 4.16 9.37
C GLN A 200 -4.55 2.98 9.43
N LYS A 201 -5.26 2.71 8.32
CA LYS A 201 -6.17 1.58 8.22
C LYS A 201 -5.43 0.25 8.39
N TYR A 202 -4.29 0.07 7.72
CA TYR A 202 -3.53 -1.17 7.77
C TYR A 202 -2.95 -1.46 9.16
N VAL A 203 -2.47 -0.44 9.87
CA VAL A 203 -2.02 -0.55 11.26
C VAL A 203 -3.19 -0.94 12.17
N ASP A 204 -4.35 -0.30 12.02
CA ASP A 204 -5.52 -0.61 12.83
C ASP A 204 -6.03 -2.04 12.61
N GLU A 205 -6.10 -2.48 11.36
CA GLU A 205 -6.47 -3.85 10.98
C GLU A 205 -5.46 -4.87 11.52
N THR A 206 -4.17 -4.59 11.36
CA THR A 206 -3.10 -5.45 11.87
C THR A 206 -3.15 -5.54 13.39
N MET A 207 -3.26 -4.43 14.11
CA MET A 207 -3.33 -4.46 15.58
C MET A 207 -4.56 -5.22 16.11
N LYS A 208 -5.70 -5.19 15.39
CA LYS A 208 -6.86 -6.03 15.72
C LYS A 208 -6.56 -7.51 15.51
N GLN A 209 -5.90 -7.85 14.41
CA GLN A 209 -5.48 -9.20 14.08
C GLN A 209 -4.48 -9.74 15.12
N LEU A 210 -3.42 -8.99 15.45
CA LEU A 210 -2.43 -9.37 16.45
C LEU A 210 -3.10 -9.65 17.80
N ARG A 211 -4.02 -8.79 18.25
CA ARG A 211 -4.78 -9.01 19.50
C ARG A 211 -5.63 -10.27 19.46
N ARG A 212 -6.34 -10.52 18.36
CA ARG A 212 -7.16 -11.73 18.20
C ARG A 212 -6.31 -13.00 18.27
N VAL A 213 -5.16 -13.01 17.60
CA VAL A 213 -4.24 -14.15 17.62
C VAL A 213 -3.58 -14.31 18.99
N ALA A 214 -3.18 -13.20 19.62
CA ALA A 214 -2.64 -13.20 20.98
C ALA A 214 -3.64 -13.77 21.99
N ASP A 215 -4.90 -13.35 21.93
CA ASP A 215 -5.97 -13.85 22.80
C ASP A 215 -6.19 -15.37 22.59
N ALA A 216 -6.24 -15.83 21.34
CA ALA A 216 -6.36 -17.25 21.02
C ALA A 216 -5.16 -18.05 21.54
N TYR A 217 -3.95 -17.52 21.41
CA TYR A 217 -2.74 -18.18 21.86
C TYR A 217 -2.64 -18.24 23.40
N GLY A 218 -3.06 -17.17 24.10
CA GLY A 218 -3.16 -17.17 25.56
C GLY A 218 -4.25 -18.13 26.08
N GLN A 219 -5.35 -18.28 25.35
CA GLN A 219 -6.37 -19.30 25.65
C GLN A 219 -5.84 -20.72 25.44
N PHE A 220 -5.09 -20.94 24.34
CA PHE A 220 -4.41 -22.21 24.09
C PHE A 220 -3.47 -22.58 25.24
N PHE A 221 -2.61 -21.66 25.67
CA PHE A 221 -1.75 -21.86 26.85
C PHE A 221 -2.57 -22.27 28.08
N THR A 222 -3.63 -21.53 28.37
CA THR A 222 -4.48 -21.75 29.54
C THR A 222 -5.14 -23.14 29.47
N PHE A 223 -5.57 -23.56 28.28
CA PHE A 223 -6.14 -24.88 28.05
C PHE A 223 -5.11 -25.99 28.30
N GLN A 224 -3.90 -25.87 27.74
CA GLN A 224 -2.81 -26.81 27.97
C GLN A 224 -2.48 -26.93 29.47
N TYR A 225 -2.40 -25.80 30.18
CA TYR A 225 -2.18 -25.79 31.63
C TYR A 225 -3.29 -26.54 32.40
N LEU A 226 -4.57 -26.26 32.09
CA LEU A 226 -5.71 -26.86 32.80
C LEU A 226 -5.84 -28.36 32.53
N ASN A 227 -5.43 -28.81 31.34
CA ASN A 227 -5.45 -30.20 30.91
C ASN A 227 -4.22 -30.99 31.41
N SER A 228 -3.15 -30.31 31.81
CA SER A 228 -2.00 -30.93 32.47
C SER A 228 -2.41 -31.50 33.83
N SER A 229 -2.10 -32.78 34.10
CA SER A 229 -2.45 -33.44 35.36
C SER A 229 -1.79 -32.80 36.58
N SER A 230 -0.58 -32.25 36.42
CA SER A 230 0.16 -31.59 37.49
C SER A 230 -0.15 -30.11 37.62
N ARG A 231 -0.71 -29.48 36.58
CA ARG A 231 -0.99 -28.02 36.53
C ARG A 231 0.19 -27.19 37.06
N ASN A 232 1.39 -27.53 36.60
CA ASN A 232 2.63 -26.98 37.15
C ASN A 232 2.89 -25.59 36.54
N PRO A 233 2.93 -24.51 37.33
CA PRO A 233 3.15 -23.16 36.81
C PRO A 233 4.60 -22.91 36.35
N SER A 234 5.53 -23.80 36.67
CA SER A 234 6.91 -23.75 36.19
C SER A 234 7.12 -24.32 34.78
N ILE A 235 6.05 -24.85 34.16
CA ILE A 235 6.06 -25.34 32.77
C ILE A 235 5.60 -24.22 31.82
N ASP A 236 6.32 -24.09 30.69
CA ASP A 236 5.92 -23.30 29.54
C ASP A 236 4.96 -24.10 28.66
N TYR A 237 3.73 -23.61 28.55
CA TYR A 237 2.68 -24.18 27.72
C TYR A 237 2.50 -23.42 26.40
N PHE A 238 3.40 -22.50 26.04
CA PHE A 238 3.41 -21.86 24.72
C PHE A 238 4.09 -22.71 23.66
N SER A 239 5.10 -23.49 24.03
CA SER A 239 5.90 -24.24 23.06
C SER A 239 6.43 -25.57 23.59
N GLN A 240 6.74 -26.47 22.67
CA GLN A 240 7.56 -27.66 22.96
C GLN A 240 9.06 -27.29 22.98
N PRO A 241 9.90 -28.07 23.69
CA PRO A 241 11.34 -27.81 23.72
C PRO A 241 11.95 -27.95 22.32
N ASP A 242 13.05 -27.23 22.10
CA ASP A 242 13.88 -27.35 20.90
C ASP A 242 15.14 -28.19 21.20
N GLN A 243 15.70 -28.82 20.17
CA GLN A 243 16.94 -29.60 20.26
C GLN A 243 18.18 -28.72 20.44
N ASN A 244 18.16 -27.47 19.97
CA ASN A 244 19.29 -26.54 20.12
C ASN A 244 19.17 -25.71 21.41
N ASP A 245 17.95 -25.50 21.90
CA ASP A 245 17.67 -24.73 23.11
C ASP A 245 17.25 -25.65 24.28
N MET A 246 18.25 -26.31 24.89
CA MET A 246 18.01 -27.31 25.96
C MET A 246 18.08 -26.73 27.39
N THR A 247 18.39 -25.45 27.57
CA THR A 247 18.46 -24.81 28.88
C THR A 247 17.10 -24.88 29.58
N ASN A 248 17.06 -25.47 30.78
CA ASN A 248 15.83 -25.76 31.51
C ASN A 248 14.77 -26.51 30.68
N SER A 249 15.18 -27.43 29.79
CA SER A 249 14.27 -28.22 28.94
C SER A 249 13.13 -28.93 29.69
N GLN A 250 13.34 -29.29 30.95
CA GLN A 250 12.31 -29.86 31.83
C GLN A 250 11.15 -28.92 32.15
N ASN A 251 11.32 -27.61 31.89
CA ASN A 251 10.33 -26.58 32.10
C ASN A 251 9.49 -26.29 30.82
N PHE A 252 9.59 -27.10 29.76
CA PHE A 252 8.68 -27.03 28.60
C PHE A 252 7.63 -28.12 28.64
N ASP A 253 6.47 -27.86 28.05
CA ASP A 253 5.48 -28.89 27.75
C ASP A 253 5.93 -29.70 26.52
N ALA A 254 6.57 -30.85 26.76
CA ALA A 254 7.03 -31.75 25.72
C ALA A 254 5.90 -32.38 24.87
N SER A 255 4.64 -32.24 25.28
CA SER A 255 3.48 -32.69 24.51
C SER A 255 2.85 -31.58 23.66
N ASN A 256 3.37 -30.36 23.75
CA ASN A 256 2.83 -29.21 23.05
C ASN A 256 2.98 -29.38 21.53
N PRO A 257 1.89 -29.25 20.75
CA PRO A 257 1.99 -29.31 19.29
C PRO A 257 2.70 -28.10 18.67
N ILE A 258 2.79 -26.96 19.38
CA ILE A 258 3.37 -25.72 18.87
C ILE A 258 4.87 -25.71 19.10
N CYS A 259 5.61 -25.46 18.03
CA CYS A 259 7.07 -25.36 18.06
C CYS A 259 7.57 -24.09 18.75
N ASN A 260 8.74 -24.20 19.36
CA ASN A 260 9.52 -23.04 19.78
C ASN A 260 10.15 -22.37 18.54
N SER A 261 10.03 -21.05 18.46
CA SER A 261 10.49 -20.20 17.33
C SER A 261 12.00 -19.93 17.30
N GLY A 262 12.76 -20.54 18.21
CA GLY A 262 14.22 -20.64 18.17
C GLY A 262 14.75 -21.37 16.93
N ASN A 263 16.08 -21.44 16.83
CA ASN A 263 16.75 -21.85 15.60
C ASN A 263 16.56 -23.34 15.26
N GLN A 264 16.31 -23.62 13.97
CA GLN A 264 16.30 -24.96 13.36
C GLN A 264 15.31 -25.97 13.98
N ASN A 265 14.25 -25.49 14.63
CA ASN A 265 13.22 -26.36 15.19
C ASN A 265 12.16 -26.76 14.13
N CYS A 266 11.56 -27.95 14.31
CA CYS A 266 10.39 -28.42 13.57
C CYS A 266 10.46 -28.43 12.03
N GLY A 267 11.65 -28.69 11.48
CA GLY A 267 11.82 -28.86 10.03
C GLY A 267 11.86 -27.55 9.24
N TYR A 268 12.10 -26.42 9.90
CA TYR A 268 12.24 -25.14 9.23
C TYR A 268 13.47 -25.11 8.30
N SER A 269 13.21 -25.02 7.00
CA SER A 269 14.17 -24.61 5.97
C SER A 269 13.41 -23.75 4.96
N TYR A 270 13.30 -22.45 5.22
CA TYR A 270 12.80 -21.52 4.21
C TYR A 270 13.98 -20.94 3.43
N ASN A 271 13.96 -21.11 2.11
CA ASN A 271 14.97 -20.56 1.19
C ASN A 271 14.42 -19.24 0.63
N GLY A 272 14.44 -18.22 1.48
CA GLY A 272 13.86 -16.90 1.29
C GLY A 272 13.78 -16.23 2.65
N VAL A 273 13.84 -14.91 2.74
CA VAL A 273 13.63 -14.23 4.02
C VAL A 273 12.15 -13.92 4.14
N PRO A 274 11.42 -14.47 5.13
CA PRO A 274 9.99 -14.21 5.27
C PRO A 274 9.70 -12.78 5.78
N TYR A 275 10.74 -12.02 6.11
CA TYR A 275 10.67 -10.74 6.80
C TYR A 275 11.23 -9.60 5.96
N PRO A 276 10.60 -8.42 6.00
CA PRO A 276 11.28 -7.17 5.68
C PRO A 276 12.51 -6.99 6.59
N GLY A 277 13.73 -7.03 6.04
CA GLY A 277 14.95 -6.66 6.76
C GLY A 277 15.78 -7.81 7.37
N GLU A 278 15.41 -9.08 7.18
CA GLU A 278 16.34 -10.20 7.43
C GLU A 278 17.12 -10.54 6.14
N TYR A 279 18.40 -10.90 6.27
CA TYR A 279 19.34 -11.32 5.21
C TYR A 279 19.09 -10.85 3.76
N GLY A 280 19.54 -9.63 3.44
CA GLY A 280 20.03 -9.31 2.09
C GLY A 280 19.00 -9.06 0.98
N THR A 281 17.70 -8.94 1.26
CA THR A 281 16.73 -8.37 0.31
C THR A 281 16.14 -7.04 0.82
N PRO A 282 15.94 -6.05 -0.06
CA PRO A 282 15.87 -4.65 0.35
C PRO A 282 14.47 -4.28 0.86
N LEU A 283 14.28 -4.26 2.17
CA LEU A 283 13.37 -3.33 2.85
C LEU A 283 14.15 -2.78 4.05
N THR A 284 14.37 -1.46 4.05
CA THR A 284 15.49 -0.74 4.66
C THR A 284 15.46 -0.65 6.20
N ASN A 285 15.66 -1.76 6.91
CA ASN A 285 16.19 -1.69 8.27
C ASN A 285 17.35 -2.67 8.43
N SER A 286 18.56 -2.14 8.61
CA SER A 286 19.77 -2.91 8.90
C SER A 286 19.85 -3.35 10.38
N GLY A 287 18.79 -3.13 11.16
CA GLY A 287 18.59 -3.73 12.47
C GLY A 287 17.45 -4.74 12.44
N VAL A 288 17.77 -6.04 12.52
CA VAL A 288 16.76 -7.07 12.78
C VAL A 288 16.17 -6.79 14.16
N LEU A 289 14.96 -6.23 14.21
CA LEU A 289 14.29 -5.89 15.46
C LEU A 289 13.73 -7.12 16.18
N PHE A 290 13.39 -8.19 15.44
CA PHE A 290 12.75 -9.41 15.94
C PHE A 290 13.60 -10.66 15.70
N TRP A 291 14.27 -11.18 16.75
CA TRP A 291 15.04 -12.44 16.74
C TRP A 291 14.19 -13.58 17.31
N ASP A 292 14.47 -14.81 16.90
CA ASP A 292 13.77 -16.03 17.36
C ASP A 292 12.24 -15.87 17.31
N CYS A 293 11.77 -15.25 16.23
CA CYS A 293 10.36 -15.13 15.89
C CYS A 293 10.16 -15.80 14.53
N GLN A 294 9.16 -16.65 14.36
CA GLN A 294 8.87 -17.35 13.10
C GLN A 294 7.55 -16.88 12.50
N PRO A 295 7.37 -16.90 11.17
CA PRO A 295 6.06 -16.59 10.57
C PRO A 295 5.04 -17.61 11.04
N ALA A 296 3.85 -17.13 11.43
CA ALA A 296 2.77 -18.01 11.88
C ALA A 296 2.39 -19.09 10.84
N THR A 297 2.61 -18.81 9.56
CA THR A 297 2.33 -19.72 8.43
C THR A 297 3.26 -20.93 8.33
N VAL A 298 4.41 -20.89 8.99
CA VAL A 298 5.44 -21.95 8.91
C VAL A 298 5.88 -22.43 10.28
N LEU A 299 5.47 -21.78 11.36
CA LEU A 299 5.71 -22.28 12.71
C LEU A 299 4.87 -23.55 12.94
N GLY A 300 5.57 -24.69 13.06
CA GLY A 300 4.93 -26.00 13.18
C GLY A 300 3.88 -26.07 14.29
N GLY A 301 2.69 -26.56 13.94
CA GLY A 301 1.57 -26.75 14.86
C GLY A 301 0.84 -25.49 15.27
N PHE A 302 1.35 -24.28 14.99
CA PHE A 302 0.76 -23.03 15.49
C PHE A 302 -0.64 -22.80 14.94
N MET A 303 -0.79 -22.80 13.62
CA MET A 303 -2.09 -22.54 13.00
C MET A 303 -3.08 -23.68 13.24
N GLU A 304 -2.65 -24.94 13.18
CA GLU A 304 -3.55 -26.06 13.42
C GLU A 304 -4.09 -26.07 14.85
N SER A 305 -3.22 -25.77 15.83
CA SER A 305 -3.60 -25.77 17.25
C SER A 305 -4.56 -24.66 17.63
N LEU A 306 -4.46 -23.50 16.94
CA LEU A 306 -5.34 -22.35 17.17
C LEU A 306 -6.55 -22.33 16.22
N GLY A 307 -6.66 -23.28 15.28
CA GLY A 307 -7.73 -23.32 14.29
C GLY A 307 -7.69 -22.12 13.32
N LEU A 308 -6.49 -21.62 12.99
CA LEU A 308 -6.27 -20.47 12.13
C LEU A 308 -6.07 -20.89 10.67
N THR A 309 -6.47 -20.00 9.76
CA THR A 309 -6.21 -20.13 8.32
C THR A 309 -5.11 -19.17 7.86
N PRO A 310 -4.48 -19.36 6.68
CA PRO A 310 -3.44 -18.45 6.21
C PRO A 310 -3.90 -16.98 6.15
N THR A 311 -5.18 -16.76 5.85
CA THR A 311 -5.78 -15.42 5.84
C THR A 311 -5.92 -14.81 7.24
N ASP A 312 -6.04 -15.61 8.31
CA ASP A 312 -6.11 -15.10 9.68
C ASP A 312 -4.76 -14.58 10.17
N VAL A 313 -3.67 -14.91 9.49
CA VAL A 313 -2.29 -14.57 9.88
C VAL A 313 -1.54 -13.73 8.86
N MET A 314 -2.20 -13.30 7.77
CA MET A 314 -1.64 -12.35 6.80
C MET A 314 -2.07 -10.93 7.11
N THR A 315 -1.10 -10.02 7.19
CA THR A 315 -1.35 -8.58 7.35
C THR A 315 -1.88 -7.96 6.06
N PRO A 316 -2.52 -6.78 6.11
CA PRO A 316 -2.96 -6.06 4.92
C PRO A 316 -1.84 -5.71 3.95
N TRP A 317 -0.58 -5.63 4.43
CA TRP A 317 0.60 -5.44 3.59
C TRP A 317 1.05 -6.69 2.81
N GLY A 318 0.36 -7.82 2.98
CA GLY A 318 0.65 -9.07 2.28
C GLY A 318 1.74 -9.94 2.92
N TYR A 319 2.14 -9.63 4.15
CA TYR A 319 3.16 -10.40 4.90
C TYR A 319 2.54 -11.11 6.10
N PRO A 320 3.01 -12.33 6.44
CA PRO A 320 2.52 -13.03 7.61
C PRO A 320 2.94 -12.34 8.92
N ILE A 321 2.10 -12.45 9.95
CA ILE A 321 2.49 -12.09 11.32
C ILE A 321 3.58 -13.05 11.82
N GLY A 322 4.43 -12.56 12.72
CA GLY A 322 5.43 -13.35 13.44
C GLY A 322 4.90 -13.84 14.78
N VAL A 323 5.39 -15.02 15.19
CA VAL A 323 5.18 -15.62 16.50
C VAL A 323 6.53 -15.70 17.19
N CYS A 324 6.61 -15.02 18.33
CA CYS A 324 7.81 -14.92 19.15
C CYS A 324 7.55 -15.69 20.46
N ASN A 325 7.95 -16.95 20.51
CA ASN A 325 7.90 -17.80 21.71
C ASN A 325 9.26 -18.45 22.01
N GLY A 326 10.34 -17.98 21.37
CA GLY A 326 11.68 -18.53 21.50
C GLY A 326 12.58 -17.82 22.51
N PRO A 327 13.79 -18.37 22.75
CA PRO A 327 14.64 -17.98 23.86
C PRO A 327 15.30 -16.60 23.72
N ASN A 328 15.61 -16.16 22.51
CA ASN A 328 16.15 -14.81 22.30
C ASN A 328 15.09 -13.80 21.90
N ALA A 329 13.82 -14.18 21.93
CA ALA A 329 12.76 -13.36 21.40
C ALA A 329 12.44 -12.16 22.31
N PRO A 330 12.02 -11.02 21.74
CA PRO A 330 12.06 -10.71 20.33
C PRO A 330 13.43 -10.12 19.91
N GLY A 331 14.54 -10.28 20.65
CA GLY A 331 15.88 -9.95 20.13
C GLY A 331 16.71 -9.00 20.99
N ALA A 332 17.96 -8.79 20.57
CA ALA A 332 18.99 -8.11 21.36
C ALA A 332 18.58 -6.67 21.73
N GLY A 333 18.31 -6.44 23.02
CA GLY A 333 17.89 -5.14 23.57
C GLY A 333 16.37 -4.96 23.74
N LEU A 334 15.56 -5.90 23.21
CA LEU A 334 14.10 -5.93 23.39
C LEU A 334 13.60 -7.22 24.08
N GLN A 335 14.49 -8.10 24.56
CA GLN A 335 14.17 -9.34 25.27
C GLN A 335 13.17 -9.12 26.42
N SER A 336 11.89 -9.29 26.12
CA SER A 336 10.75 -9.18 27.02
C SER A 336 10.07 -10.53 27.24
N ILE A 337 10.34 -11.49 26.37
CA ILE A 337 9.70 -12.80 26.37
C ILE A 337 10.35 -13.69 27.43
N ARG A 338 9.51 -14.24 28.31
CA ARG A 338 9.92 -15.21 29.31
C ARG A 338 9.79 -16.59 28.72
N ASN A 339 10.94 -17.24 28.50
CA ASN A 339 11.06 -18.58 27.92
C ASN A 339 12.08 -19.38 28.77
N PRO A 340 11.84 -20.68 29.06
CA PRO A 340 12.73 -21.43 29.94
C PRO A 340 14.19 -21.52 29.46
N SER A 341 14.41 -21.47 28.14
CA SER A 341 15.73 -21.49 27.51
C SER A 341 16.30 -20.12 27.19
N SER A 342 15.68 -19.03 27.67
CA SER A 342 16.17 -17.68 27.43
C SER A 342 17.64 -17.51 27.80
N ASN A 343 18.40 -16.81 26.98
CA ASN A 343 19.80 -16.45 27.28
C ASN A 343 19.93 -15.47 28.46
N SER A 344 18.85 -14.77 28.81
CA SER A 344 18.75 -13.97 30.03
C SER A 344 18.14 -14.80 31.15
N THR A 345 18.90 -15.03 32.23
CA THR A 345 18.46 -15.80 33.41
C THR A 345 17.24 -15.17 34.10
N ALA A 346 17.06 -13.84 34.00
CA ALA A 346 15.90 -13.14 34.55
C ALA A 346 14.57 -13.48 33.85
N LEU A 347 14.65 -14.03 32.64
CA LEU A 347 13.51 -14.38 31.78
C LEU A 347 13.25 -15.90 31.74
N GLN A 348 14.06 -16.72 32.41
CA GLN A 348 13.90 -18.18 32.46
C GLN A 348 12.82 -18.67 33.45
N SER A 349 12.25 -17.75 34.23
CA SER A 349 11.26 -18.07 35.27
C SER A 349 9.86 -17.58 34.88
N PRO A 350 8.81 -18.30 35.32
CA PRO A 350 7.42 -17.92 35.05
C PRO A 350 7.06 -16.56 35.68
N PRO A 351 5.98 -15.91 35.23
CA PRO A 351 5.05 -16.37 34.19
C PRO A 351 5.69 -16.35 32.80
N TYR A 352 5.61 -17.46 32.05
CA TYR A 352 6.12 -17.46 30.68
C TYR A 352 5.22 -16.60 29.80
N THR A 353 5.81 -16.04 28.74
CA THR A 353 5.13 -15.13 27.82
C THR A 353 5.49 -15.47 26.39
N ALA A 354 4.75 -14.93 25.44
CA ALA A 354 5.09 -14.90 24.02
C ALA A 354 4.66 -13.55 23.45
N ASP A 355 5.10 -13.20 22.25
CA ASP A 355 4.58 -12.04 21.52
C ASP A 355 4.07 -12.46 20.14
N ILE A 356 3.01 -11.80 19.66
CA ILE A 356 2.59 -11.84 18.27
C ILE A 356 2.94 -10.50 17.64
N VAL A 357 3.68 -10.55 16.53
CA VAL A 357 4.34 -9.37 15.96
C VAL A 357 4.03 -9.17 14.48
N ALA A 358 4.18 -7.94 14.01
CA ALA A 358 4.15 -7.56 12.61
C ALA A 358 5.05 -6.34 12.38
N TRP A 359 5.17 -5.93 11.12
CA TRP A 359 5.93 -4.75 10.72
C TRP A 359 5.08 -3.89 9.80
N ALA A 360 5.04 -2.60 10.11
CA ALA A 360 4.60 -1.58 9.17
C ALA A 360 5.80 -1.12 8.30
N PRO A 361 5.55 -0.39 7.20
CA PRO A 361 6.59 0.06 6.29
C PRO A 361 7.69 0.85 7.00
N GLY A 362 8.90 0.86 6.43
CA GLY A 362 10.06 1.48 7.07
C GLY A 362 10.60 0.70 8.28
N GLY A 363 10.12 -0.52 8.53
CA GLY A 363 10.58 -1.39 9.61
C GLY A 363 10.00 -1.04 10.98
N THR A 364 8.84 -0.38 11.03
CA THR A 364 8.18 -0.02 12.28
C THR A 364 7.55 -1.26 12.94
N PRO A 365 8.01 -1.69 14.14
CA PRO A 365 7.52 -2.89 14.79
C PRO A 365 6.11 -2.68 15.37
N LEU A 366 5.26 -3.69 15.22
CA LEU A 366 3.96 -3.82 15.88
C LEU A 366 4.00 -5.10 16.69
N ALA A 367 3.61 -5.05 17.97
CA ALA A 367 3.67 -6.22 18.85
C ALA A 367 2.50 -6.23 19.84
N VAL A 368 2.03 -7.43 20.15
CA VAL A 368 1.07 -7.69 21.22
C VAL A 368 1.58 -8.85 22.05
N SER A 369 1.78 -8.61 23.34
CA SER A 369 2.19 -9.65 24.27
C SER A 369 1.06 -10.59 24.62
N VAL A 370 1.44 -11.85 24.74
CA VAL A 370 0.60 -12.98 25.08
C VAL A 370 0.93 -13.43 26.49
N VAL A 371 -0.09 -13.47 27.34
CA VAL A 371 0.01 -13.96 28.71
C VAL A 371 -1.08 -15.00 28.91
N GLY A 372 -0.65 -16.23 29.19
CA GLY A 372 -1.55 -17.30 29.57
C GLY A 372 -1.95 -17.21 31.04
N LYS A 373 -3.06 -17.85 31.40
CA LYS A 373 -3.49 -17.96 32.79
C LYS A 373 -3.13 -19.35 33.34
N TYR A 374 -2.47 -19.35 34.48
CA TYR A 374 -2.36 -20.50 35.37
C TYR A 374 -3.62 -20.57 36.26
#